data_AF-C5JAC3-F1
#
_entry.id   AF-C5JAC3-F1
#
_cell.length_a   1.000
_cell.length_b   1.000
_cell.length_c   1.000
_cell.angle_alpha   90.00
_cell.angle_beta   90.00
_cell.angle_gamma   90.00
#
_symmetry.space_group_name_H-M   'P 1'
#
loop_
_entity.id
_entity.type
_entity.pdbx_description
1 polymer ?
#
loop_
_entity_poly.entity_id
_entity_poly.type
_entity_poly.pdbx_seq_one_letter_code
_entity_poly.pdbx_strand_id
1 'polypeptide(L)'
;MKKSKFLLLGSVASMAAIPFVAAKCDGTKEDDNKKPGETTPGNPTETPGGSQNNPGGNQNPGTPITPENPANASKTDISKKLSADNLKDLAKKLKDEFNESPSYDNIQKALRLYFNEIKNSDFLVQGSSEKLEITIKGDSAKFQGTIILTKQSGQPSGGSDVTPPTSNDNGGKVKELKVETETLIKDLETKIEKINKAKFDSKKLEAFKKEGKDLDYIEYLKADTFSKLQKEFTDELKEFLEYFNEVLDEIKKNEIKSDDAKDLLEEYNGITELIKEQFTIFEKVSN
;
A
#
# COMPACT_ATOMS: atom_id res chain seq x y z
N MET A 1 -7.50 35.09 7.68
CA MET A 1 -8.53 34.09 8.06
C MET A 1 -7.84 32.74 8.00
N LYS A 2 -7.77 32.00 9.12
CA LYS A 2 -7.15 30.66 9.15
C LYS A 2 -8.11 29.72 8.41
N LYS A 3 -7.77 29.32 7.18
CA LYS A 3 -8.55 28.34 6.43
C LYS A 3 -8.49 27.02 7.21
N SER A 4 -9.63 26.36 7.29
CA SER A 4 -9.84 25.21 8.17
C SER A 4 -9.01 24.01 7.71
N LYS A 5 -8.08 23.55 8.57
CA LYS A 5 -7.30 22.30 8.42
C LYS A 5 -8.18 21.05 8.31
N PHE A 6 -9.49 21.16 8.58
CA PHE A 6 -10.46 20.08 8.47
C PHE A 6 -10.93 19.77 7.04
N LEU A 7 -10.55 20.56 6.03
CA LEU A 7 -10.97 20.31 4.64
C LEU A 7 -10.20 19.15 3.97
N LEU A 8 -9.01 18.77 4.45
CA LEU A 8 -8.16 17.77 3.77
C LEU A 8 -8.59 16.31 3.97
N LEU A 9 -9.28 16.00 5.08
CA LEU A 9 -9.93 14.68 5.24
C LEU A 9 -10.96 14.42 4.13
N GLY A 10 -11.55 15.47 3.55
CA GLY A 10 -12.40 15.38 2.37
C GLY A 10 -11.63 15.04 1.08
N SER A 11 -10.42 15.59 0.90
CA SER A 11 -9.59 15.35 -0.30
C SER A 11 -8.92 13.96 -0.31
N VAL A 12 -8.52 13.42 0.85
CA VAL A 12 -8.02 12.04 0.93
C VAL A 12 -9.15 11.04 0.64
N ALA A 13 -10.37 11.33 1.10
CA ALA A 13 -11.56 10.59 0.71
C ALA A 13 -11.82 10.74 -0.80
N SER A 14 -11.58 11.92 -1.41
CA SER A 14 -11.69 12.11 -2.86
C SER A 14 -10.73 11.20 -3.63
N MET A 15 -9.43 11.12 -3.28
CA MET A 15 -8.50 10.21 -3.98
C MET A 15 -8.87 8.74 -3.87
N ALA A 16 -9.34 8.29 -2.69
CA ALA A 16 -9.87 6.94 -2.52
C ALA A 16 -11.24 6.76 -3.20
N ALA A 17 -11.98 7.86 -3.38
CA ALA A 17 -13.26 7.98 -4.07
C ALA A 17 -13.14 8.55 -5.51
N ILE A 18 -11.94 8.53 -6.12
CA ILE A 18 -11.78 8.50 -7.57
C ILE A 18 -11.70 7.02 -7.99
N PRO A 19 -12.75 6.18 -7.86
CA PRO A 19 -12.95 5.16 -8.85
C PRO A 19 -13.62 5.88 -10.02
N PHE A 20 -12.87 6.70 -10.77
CA PHE A 20 -13.16 6.98 -12.17
C PHE A 20 -14.66 7.21 -12.45
N VAL A 21 -15.30 8.13 -11.71
CA VAL A 21 -16.77 8.29 -11.68
C VAL A 21 -17.35 8.61 -13.06
N ALA A 22 -16.49 9.01 -14.01
CA ALA A 22 -16.78 9.07 -15.44
C ALA A 22 -17.38 7.78 -16.05
N ALA A 23 -17.06 6.60 -15.53
CA ALA A 23 -17.52 5.34 -16.09
C ALA A 23 -19.01 5.03 -15.83
N LYS A 24 -19.64 5.67 -14.84
CA LYS A 24 -21.05 5.43 -14.49
C LYS A 24 -22.01 6.58 -14.82
N CYS A 25 -21.54 7.73 -15.30
CA CYS A 25 -22.40 8.91 -15.49
C CYS A 25 -22.94 9.17 -16.90
N ASP A 26 -22.68 8.34 -17.91
CA ASP A 26 -23.23 8.52 -19.29
C ASP A 26 -24.30 7.47 -19.68
N GLY A 27 -24.96 6.85 -18.69
CA GLY A 27 -25.82 5.69 -18.90
C GLY A 27 -27.27 5.82 -18.42
N THR A 28 -27.88 7.00 -18.38
CA THR A 28 -29.33 7.12 -18.15
C THR A 28 -30.02 7.51 -19.44
N LYS A 29 -30.34 6.51 -20.28
CA LYS A 29 -31.44 6.62 -21.23
C LYS A 29 -32.71 6.26 -20.49
N GLU A 30 -33.69 7.15 -20.58
CA GLU A 30 -35.06 6.96 -20.12
C GLU A 30 -35.63 5.67 -20.72
N ASP A 31 -35.92 4.70 -19.83
CA ASP A 31 -36.67 3.50 -20.15
C ASP A 31 -38.17 3.83 -19.99
N ASP A 32 -38.85 4.02 -21.12
CA ASP A 32 -40.30 3.96 -21.19
C ASP A 32 -40.69 3.10 -22.40
N ASN A 33 -40.90 1.80 -22.16
CA ASN A 33 -42.13 1.11 -22.56
C ASN A 33 -42.16 -0.37 -22.09
N LYS A 34 -43.07 -0.66 -21.16
CA LYS A 34 -43.57 -2.01 -20.84
C LYS A 34 -44.61 -2.46 -21.87
N LYS A 35 -44.52 -3.70 -22.37
CA LYS A 35 -45.44 -4.83 -22.00
C LYS A 35 -45.18 -6.14 -22.80
N PRO A 36 -45.72 -7.30 -22.35
CA PRO A 36 -45.18 -8.66 -22.55
C PRO A 36 -46.06 -9.60 -23.39
N GLY A 37 -45.54 -10.79 -23.71
CA GLY A 37 -46.27 -12.01 -24.10
C GLY A 37 -45.26 -13.15 -24.31
N GLU A 38 -45.14 -14.14 -23.42
CA GLU A 38 -45.94 -15.38 -23.29
C GLU A 38 -45.78 -16.35 -24.49
N THR A 39 -45.04 -17.45 -24.29
CA THR A 39 -45.40 -18.87 -24.56
C THR A 39 -44.15 -19.78 -24.66
N THR A 40 -44.12 -20.82 -23.83
CA THR A 40 -43.41 -22.12 -24.03
C THR A 40 -44.52 -23.17 -24.35
N PRO A 41 -44.27 -24.47 -24.66
CA PRO A 41 -43.03 -25.26 -24.71
C PRO A 41 -42.89 -26.20 -25.93
N GLY A 42 -41.72 -26.83 -26.10
CA GLY A 42 -41.58 -27.98 -27.00
C GLY A 42 -40.29 -28.76 -26.78
N ASN A 43 -40.40 -29.95 -26.18
CA ASN A 43 -39.42 -31.02 -26.20
C ASN A 43 -40.10 -32.24 -26.87
N PRO A 44 -39.40 -33.05 -27.68
CA PRO A 44 -39.04 -34.42 -27.22
C PRO A 44 -37.64 -34.87 -27.70
N THR A 45 -36.80 -35.41 -26.81
CA THR A 45 -36.49 -36.84 -26.58
C THR A 45 -35.61 -37.51 -27.65
N GLU A 46 -34.43 -38.03 -27.24
CA GLU A 46 -33.96 -39.44 -27.38
C GLU A 46 -32.42 -39.57 -27.43
N THR A 47 -31.88 -40.40 -26.52
CA THR A 47 -30.57 -41.07 -26.59
C THR A 47 -30.85 -42.56 -26.86
N PRO A 48 -29.98 -43.33 -27.53
CA PRO A 48 -29.20 -44.32 -26.75
C PRO A 48 -27.85 -44.82 -27.36
N GLY A 49 -26.94 -45.27 -26.46
CA GLY A 49 -25.93 -46.34 -26.66
C GLY A 49 -24.62 -45.96 -27.39
N GLY A 50 -23.41 -46.41 -27.04
CA GLY A 50 -22.93 -47.43 -26.09
C GLY A 50 -21.82 -48.28 -26.75
N SER A 51 -20.67 -48.44 -26.05
CA SER A 51 -19.63 -49.50 -26.22
C SER A 51 -18.81 -49.52 -27.55
N GLN A 52 -17.55 -49.94 -27.68
CA GLN A 52 -16.54 -50.61 -26.82
C GLN A 52 -15.19 -50.67 -27.59
N ASN A 53 -14.08 -50.87 -26.85
CA ASN A 53 -12.85 -51.64 -27.18
C ASN A 53 -11.47 -50.92 -27.09
N ASN A 54 -10.76 -51.21 -25.98
CA ASN A 54 -9.30 -51.43 -25.88
C ASN A 54 -9.02 -52.92 -26.29
N PRO A 55 -7.79 -53.44 -26.58
CA PRO A 55 -6.61 -53.38 -25.67
C PRO A 55 -5.17 -53.58 -26.27
N GLY A 56 -4.13 -53.36 -25.43
CA GLY A 56 -2.82 -54.06 -25.46
C GLY A 56 -1.66 -53.33 -26.15
N GLY A 57 -0.43 -53.21 -25.64
CA GLY A 57 0.27 -53.75 -24.46
C GLY A 57 1.59 -52.96 -24.21
N ASN A 58 1.97 -52.74 -22.95
CA ASN A 58 3.03 -53.45 -22.19
C ASN A 58 4.47 -52.93 -22.39
N GLN A 59 5.04 -52.27 -21.36
CA GLN A 59 6.35 -52.55 -20.74
C GLN A 59 6.55 -51.67 -19.48
N ASN A 60 6.84 -52.32 -18.34
CA ASN A 60 7.25 -51.77 -17.03
C ASN A 60 8.73 -52.22 -16.80
N PRO A 61 9.49 -51.85 -15.75
CA PRO A 61 9.31 -50.84 -14.69
C PRO A 61 10.54 -49.92 -14.48
N GLY A 62 10.33 -48.69 -14.01
CA GLY A 62 11.42 -47.80 -13.62
C GLY A 62 11.03 -46.91 -12.45
N THR A 63 11.50 -47.28 -11.25
CA THR A 63 11.62 -46.47 -10.01
C THR A 63 10.36 -45.82 -9.42
N PRO A 64 10.02 -46.07 -8.13
CA PRO A 64 9.05 -45.26 -7.42
C PRO A 64 9.65 -43.86 -7.25
N ILE A 65 9.09 -42.89 -7.97
CA ILE A 65 9.29 -41.48 -7.63
C ILE A 65 8.50 -41.30 -6.34
N THR A 66 9.21 -41.29 -5.22
CA THR A 66 8.73 -40.78 -3.94
C THR A 66 7.96 -39.50 -4.21
N PRO A 67 6.76 -39.28 -3.61
CA PRO A 67 6.09 -37.99 -3.73
C PRO A 67 7.08 -36.92 -3.28
N GLU A 68 7.50 -36.06 -4.21
CA GLU A 68 8.31 -34.91 -3.87
C GLU A 68 7.56 -34.10 -2.81
N ASN A 69 8.11 -34.16 -1.61
CA ASN A 69 7.77 -33.29 -0.51
C ASN A 69 7.88 -31.83 -1.01
N PRO A 70 6.83 -31.00 -0.95
CA PRO A 70 6.93 -29.60 -1.32
C PRO A 70 7.60 -28.86 -0.15
N ALA A 71 8.89 -29.11 0.05
CA ALA A 71 9.64 -28.58 1.18
C ALA A 71 11.03 -28.13 0.75
N ASN A 72 11.11 -27.11 -0.12
CA ASN A 72 12.11 -26.06 0.06
C ASN A 72 11.81 -24.81 -0.79
N ALA A 73 10.69 -24.13 -0.54
CA ALA A 73 10.70 -22.68 -0.78
C ALA A 73 11.62 -22.10 0.30
N SER A 74 12.79 -21.56 -0.09
CA SER A 74 13.71 -21.01 0.90
C SER A 74 13.03 -19.84 1.62
N LYS A 75 12.93 -19.93 2.95
CA LYS A 75 12.33 -18.86 3.77
C LYS A 75 13.16 -17.59 3.63
N THR A 76 12.49 -16.45 3.52
CA THR A 76 13.14 -15.14 3.48
C THR A 76 13.75 -14.82 4.84
N ASP A 77 15.07 -14.65 4.88
CA ASP A 77 15.79 -14.24 6.09
C ASP A 77 15.63 -12.72 6.31
N ILE A 78 14.88 -12.34 7.33
CA ILE A 78 14.56 -10.93 7.62
C ILE A 78 15.80 -10.13 8.01
N SER A 79 16.82 -10.78 8.58
CA SER A 79 18.05 -10.10 9.01
C SER A 79 18.94 -9.71 7.83
N LYS A 80 18.89 -10.46 6.73
CA LYS A 80 19.71 -10.25 5.54
C LYS A 80 19.07 -9.36 4.50
N LYS A 81 17.74 -9.21 4.55
CA LYS A 81 16.99 -8.41 3.57
C LYS A 81 17.04 -6.91 3.87
N LEU A 82 17.29 -6.52 5.12
CA LEU A 82 17.39 -5.12 5.52
C LEU A 82 18.82 -4.59 5.38
N SER A 83 18.96 -3.42 4.76
CA SER A 83 20.20 -2.64 4.80
C SER A 83 20.38 -1.99 6.18
N ALA A 84 21.58 -1.46 6.45
CA ALA A 84 21.85 -0.72 7.67
C ALA A 84 20.95 0.53 7.82
N ASP A 85 20.59 1.18 6.71
CA ASP A 85 19.72 2.36 6.74
C ASP A 85 18.26 1.97 6.98
N ASN A 86 17.80 0.85 6.42
CA ASN A 86 16.46 0.32 6.71
C ASN A 86 16.34 -0.13 8.17
N LEU A 87 17.41 -0.67 8.77
CA LEU A 87 17.42 -1.00 10.20
C LEU A 87 17.33 0.25 11.08
N LYS A 88 18.00 1.34 10.71
CA LYS A 88 17.89 2.62 11.43
C LYS A 88 16.49 3.23 11.29
N ASP A 89 15.91 3.19 10.08
CA ASP A 89 14.55 3.67 9.84
C ASP A 89 13.52 2.85 10.64
N LEU A 90 13.64 1.52 10.62
CA LEU A 90 12.80 0.62 11.42
C LEU A 90 12.94 0.91 12.92
N ALA A 91 14.15 1.13 13.43
CA ALA A 91 14.37 1.50 14.84
C ALA A 91 13.74 2.85 15.21
N LYS A 92 13.74 3.83 14.30
CA LYS A 92 13.07 5.13 14.50
C LYS A 92 11.55 4.99 14.52
N LYS A 93 10.99 4.20 13.61
CA LYS A 93 9.54 3.94 13.54
C LYS A 93 9.04 3.18 14.78
N LEU A 94 9.88 2.32 15.35
CA LEU A 94 9.60 1.52 16.53
C LEU A 94 10.13 2.13 17.83
N LYS A 95 10.47 3.43 17.86
CA LYS A 95 11.08 4.09 19.03
C LYS A 95 10.26 3.95 20.32
N ASP A 96 8.94 3.94 20.20
CA ASP A 96 8.01 3.85 21.34
C ASP A 96 7.79 2.39 21.78
N GLU A 97 8.21 1.43 20.93
CA GLU A 97 8.15 -0.01 21.19
C GLU A 97 9.36 -0.55 21.95
N PHE A 98 10.34 0.31 22.26
CA PHE A 98 11.44 -0.01 23.18
C PHE A 98 10.97 0.04 24.63
N ASN A 99 10.18 -0.95 25.02
CA ASN A 99 9.64 -1.12 26.36
C ASN A 99 9.39 -2.62 26.65
N GLU A 100 9.04 -2.97 27.89
CA GLU A 100 8.84 -4.38 28.31
C GLU A 100 7.59 -5.05 27.71
N SER A 101 6.69 -4.27 27.10
CA SER A 101 5.44 -4.76 26.50
C SER A 101 5.17 -4.12 25.12
N PRO A 102 6.00 -4.40 24.11
CA PRO A 102 5.85 -3.80 22.78
C PRO A 102 4.53 -4.20 22.11
N SER A 103 3.94 -3.28 21.35
CA SER A 103 2.75 -3.53 20.55
C SER A 103 3.09 -4.34 19.29
N TYR A 104 2.58 -5.57 19.24
CA TYR A 104 2.73 -6.44 18.07
C TYR A 104 2.13 -5.81 16.80
N ASP A 105 1.01 -5.10 16.91
CA ASP A 105 0.36 -4.46 15.76
C ASP A 105 1.22 -3.35 15.16
N ASN A 106 1.85 -2.53 16.01
CA ASN A 106 2.75 -1.47 15.57
C ASN A 106 4.01 -2.06 14.92
N ILE A 107 4.55 -3.13 15.50
CA ILE A 107 5.71 -3.85 14.95
C ILE A 107 5.38 -4.48 13.60
N GLN A 108 4.23 -5.15 13.46
CA GLN A 108 3.79 -5.70 12.19
C GLN A 108 3.60 -4.61 11.14
N LYS A 109 2.96 -3.49 11.50
CA LYS A 109 2.77 -2.36 10.59
C LYS A 109 4.10 -1.83 10.07
N ALA A 110 5.11 -1.69 10.93
CA ALA A 110 6.44 -1.25 10.53
C ALA A 110 7.19 -2.30 9.68
N LEU A 111 7.12 -3.59 10.04
CA LEU A 111 7.76 -4.66 9.29
C LEU A 111 7.17 -4.84 7.88
N ARG A 112 5.87 -4.58 7.71
CA ARG A 112 5.19 -4.67 6.40
C ARG A 112 5.75 -3.71 5.35
N LEU A 113 6.44 -2.65 5.75
CA LEU A 113 7.13 -1.75 4.83
C LEU A 113 8.26 -2.45 4.05
N TYR A 114 8.83 -3.52 4.62
CA TYR A 114 9.96 -4.26 4.03
C TYR A 114 9.62 -5.71 3.72
N PHE A 115 8.68 -6.30 4.47
CA PHE A 115 8.26 -7.69 4.37
C PHE A 115 6.76 -7.75 4.13
N ASN A 116 6.39 -7.70 2.86
CA ASN A 116 4.98 -7.77 2.49
C ASN A 116 4.36 -9.06 3.05
N GLU A 117 3.12 -8.97 3.53
CA GLU A 117 2.34 -10.10 4.07
C GLU A 117 2.79 -10.67 5.43
N ILE A 118 3.80 -10.10 6.11
CA ILE A 118 4.14 -10.52 7.48
C ILE A 118 2.97 -10.29 8.43
N LYS A 119 2.72 -11.25 9.32
CA LYS A 119 1.63 -11.26 10.31
C LYS A 119 2.16 -11.36 11.73
N ASN A 120 1.39 -10.90 12.72
CA ASN A 120 1.68 -11.07 14.15
C ASN A 120 1.94 -12.53 14.53
N SER A 121 1.28 -13.47 13.84
CA SER A 121 1.49 -14.89 14.04
C SER A 121 2.90 -15.35 13.67
N ASP A 122 3.59 -14.66 12.76
CA ASP A 122 4.89 -15.08 12.21
C ASP A 122 6.07 -14.79 13.14
N PHE A 123 5.93 -13.93 14.15
CA PHE A 123 7.08 -13.49 14.95
C PHE A 123 6.79 -13.41 16.45
N LEU A 124 7.87 -13.36 17.22
CA LEU A 124 7.90 -13.06 18.64
C LEU A 124 8.67 -11.75 18.83
N VAL A 125 8.31 -11.03 19.88
CA VAL A 125 8.97 -9.77 20.23
C VAL A 125 9.41 -9.84 21.68
N GLN A 126 10.65 -9.43 21.93
CA GLN A 126 11.16 -9.14 23.26
C GLN A 126 11.69 -7.71 23.28
N GLY A 127 11.04 -6.84 24.04
CA GLY A 127 11.43 -5.44 24.18
C GLY A 127 12.02 -5.12 25.55
N SER A 128 12.85 -4.09 25.56
CA SER A 128 13.33 -3.37 26.74
C SER A 128 13.52 -1.90 26.40
N SER A 129 13.85 -1.07 27.39
CA SER A 129 14.14 0.36 27.18
C SER A 129 15.28 0.64 26.20
N GLU A 130 16.13 -0.35 25.91
CA GLU A 130 17.35 -0.19 25.10
C GLU A 130 17.40 -1.08 23.86
N LYS A 131 16.64 -2.18 23.84
CA LYS A 131 16.69 -3.19 22.79
C LYS A 131 15.29 -3.66 22.42
N LEU A 132 15.06 -3.85 21.12
CA LEU A 132 13.89 -4.55 20.60
C LEU A 132 14.37 -5.72 19.73
N GLU A 133 14.03 -6.94 20.14
CA GLU A 133 14.34 -8.17 19.43
C GLU A 133 13.08 -8.72 18.79
N ILE A 134 13.12 -8.93 17.48
CA ILE A 134 12.02 -9.48 16.68
C ILE A 134 12.51 -10.77 16.05
N THR A 135 11.98 -11.90 16.49
CA THR A 135 12.38 -13.23 16.07
C THR A 135 11.26 -13.90 15.28
N ILE A 136 11.54 -14.37 14.07
CA ILE A 136 10.56 -15.16 13.33
C ILE A 136 10.37 -16.52 14.00
N LYS A 137 9.11 -16.92 14.20
CA LYS A 137 8.77 -18.24 14.74
C LYS A 137 9.14 -19.34 13.75
N GLY A 138 9.58 -20.48 14.27
CA GLY A 138 10.03 -21.62 13.45
C GLY A 138 8.96 -22.17 12.51
N ASP A 139 7.68 -22.01 12.85
CA ASP A 139 6.51 -22.42 12.08
C ASP A 139 6.08 -21.41 10.99
N SER A 140 6.70 -20.22 10.91
CA SER A 140 6.43 -19.29 9.81
C SER A 140 6.80 -19.92 8.47
N ALA A 141 5.84 -19.95 7.53
CA ALA A 141 6.02 -20.56 6.23
C ALA A 141 6.94 -19.74 5.30
N LYS A 142 7.01 -18.41 5.50
CA LYS A 142 7.63 -17.46 4.54
C LYS A 142 8.91 -16.83 5.04
N PHE A 143 9.08 -16.69 6.35
CA PHE A 143 10.15 -15.90 6.94
C PHE A 143 11.01 -16.72 7.89
N GLN A 144 12.24 -16.25 8.12
CA GLN A 144 13.13 -16.76 9.16
C GLN A 144 14.08 -15.65 9.63
N GLY A 145 14.79 -15.89 10.73
CA GLY A 145 15.82 -14.97 11.23
C GLY A 145 15.34 -14.05 12.36
N THR A 146 16.25 -13.19 12.81
CA THR A 146 16.05 -12.29 13.95
C THR A 146 16.55 -10.90 13.59
N ILE A 147 15.75 -9.87 13.88
CA ILE A 147 16.18 -8.47 13.85
C ILE A 147 16.43 -8.03 15.29
N ILE A 148 17.59 -7.41 15.52
CA ILE A 148 17.91 -6.75 16.78
C ILE A 148 18.05 -5.26 16.50
N LEU A 149 17.17 -4.46 17.10
CA LEU A 149 17.23 -3.01 17.07
C LEU A 149 17.72 -2.54 18.43
N THR A 150 18.67 -1.60 18.43
CA THR A 150 19.12 -0.93 19.65
C THR A 150 18.75 0.54 19.58
N LYS A 151 18.29 1.07 20.71
CA LYS A 151 18.02 2.49 20.86
C LYS A 151 19.37 3.20 20.77
N GLN A 152 19.65 3.88 19.66
CA GLN A 152 20.92 4.61 19.51
C GLN A 152 21.03 5.64 20.65
N SER A 153 22.07 5.48 21.47
CA SER A 153 22.34 6.28 22.66
C SER A 153 22.71 7.71 22.25
N GLY A 154 21.68 8.54 22.10
CA GLY A 154 21.79 9.98 21.88
C GLY A 154 20.96 10.76 22.89
N GLN A 155 20.84 10.31 24.15
CA GLN A 155 20.36 11.14 25.26
C GLN A 155 20.88 10.61 26.60
N PRO A 156 21.35 11.48 27.53
CA PRO A 156 22.06 11.05 28.72
C PRO A 156 21.12 10.49 29.77
N SER A 157 21.59 9.44 30.45
CA SER A 157 20.99 8.89 31.67
C SER A 157 21.12 9.92 32.80
N GLY A 158 19.99 10.33 33.38
CA GLY A 158 19.93 11.25 34.52
C GLY A 158 18.77 10.86 35.42
N GLY A 159 19.09 10.50 36.65
CA GLY A 159 18.21 9.90 37.63
C GLY A 159 17.02 10.75 38.10
N SER A 160 16.16 10.04 38.82
CA SER A 160 14.97 10.45 39.54
C SER A 160 15.05 11.85 40.18
N ASP A 161 14.27 12.80 39.68
CA ASP A 161 13.30 13.52 40.51
C ASP A 161 12.27 14.27 39.65
N VAL A 162 11.08 14.44 40.22
CA VAL A 162 9.83 14.87 39.58
C VAL A 162 9.92 16.28 39.00
N THR A 163 9.82 16.42 37.67
CA THR A 163 9.21 17.56 36.94
C THR A 163 8.86 17.08 35.52
N PRO A 164 7.68 17.40 34.94
CA PRO A 164 7.35 16.97 33.58
C PRO A 164 8.40 17.54 32.61
N PRO A 165 9.03 16.74 31.74
CA PRO A 165 9.93 17.28 30.76
C PRO A 165 9.07 17.98 29.70
N THR A 166 9.01 19.31 29.75
CA THR A 166 8.88 20.13 28.54
C THR A 166 10.06 19.77 27.65
N SER A 167 9.83 18.78 26.78
CA SER A 167 10.75 18.32 25.76
C SER A 167 11.03 19.48 24.80
N ASN A 168 12.19 20.10 24.97
CA ASN A 168 12.72 21.15 24.10
C ASN A 168 13.34 20.60 22.80
N ASP A 169 12.76 19.56 22.19
CA ASP A 169 13.11 19.19 20.80
C ASP A 169 12.19 19.90 19.79
N ASN A 170 12.00 21.21 20.00
CA ASN A 170 11.04 22.00 19.24
C ASN A 170 11.46 22.25 17.78
N GLY A 171 12.74 22.00 17.45
CA GLY A 171 13.28 22.24 16.11
C GLY A 171 13.51 20.97 15.28
N GLY A 172 13.68 19.80 15.89
CA GLY A 172 14.00 18.55 15.16
C GLY A 172 12.88 18.13 14.22
N LYS A 173 11.65 18.09 14.73
CA LYS A 173 10.47 17.66 13.97
C LYS A 173 10.07 18.63 12.85
N VAL A 174 10.18 19.94 13.09
CA VAL A 174 9.91 20.95 12.05
C VAL A 174 10.93 20.85 10.91
N LYS A 175 12.21 20.55 11.20
CA LYS A 175 13.23 20.31 10.18
C LYS A 175 12.96 19.04 9.38
N GLU A 176 12.55 17.96 10.04
CA GLU A 176 12.16 16.70 9.40
C GLU A 176 10.97 16.92 8.46
N LEU A 177 9.90 17.56 8.96
CA LEU A 177 8.73 17.94 8.18
C LEU A 177 9.11 18.77 6.95
N LYS A 178 10.04 19.72 7.10
CA LYS A 178 10.52 20.52 5.97
C LYS A 178 11.12 19.65 4.86
N VAL A 179 12.03 18.75 5.23
CA VAL A 179 12.73 17.88 4.27
C VAL A 179 11.74 16.92 3.59
N GLU A 180 10.81 16.35 4.34
CA GLU A 180 9.77 15.49 3.78
C GLU A 180 8.83 16.26 2.84
N THR A 181 8.39 17.47 3.23
CA THR A 181 7.54 18.33 2.39
C THR A 181 8.23 18.66 1.06
N GLU A 182 9.50 19.09 1.11
CA GLU A 182 10.27 19.39 -0.10
C GLU A 182 10.48 18.16 -1.00
N THR A 183 10.63 16.98 -0.40
CA THR A 183 10.78 15.72 -1.15
C THR A 183 9.47 15.33 -1.82
N LEU A 184 8.36 15.44 -1.09
CA LEU A 184 7.03 15.09 -1.59
C LEU A 184 6.61 16.02 -2.73
N ILE A 185 6.83 17.34 -2.60
CA ILE A 185 6.55 18.30 -3.69
C ILE A 185 7.27 17.88 -4.98
N LYS A 186 8.56 17.57 -4.92
CA LYS A 186 9.34 17.14 -6.11
C LYS A 186 8.84 15.83 -6.71
N ASP A 187 8.45 14.87 -5.87
CA ASP A 187 7.88 13.61 -6.32
C ASP A 187 6.53 13.84 -7.03
N LEU A 188 5.66 14.69 -6.48
CA LEU A 188 4.39 15.07 -7.10
C LEU A 188 4.59 15.78 -8.44
N GLU A 189 5.50 16.75 -8.52
CA GLU A 189 5.84 17.42 -9.79
C GLU A 189 6.27 16.41 -10.85
N THR A 190 7.15 15.47 -10.49
CA THR A 190 7.62 14.40 -11.37
C THR A 190 6.48 13.48 -11.81
N LYS A 191 5.57 13.12 -10.90
CA LYS A 191 4.40 12.29 -11.19
C LYS A 191 3.42 12.99 -12.10
N ILE A 192 3.13 14.27 -11.86
CA ILE A 192 2.27 15.10 -12.72
C ILE A 192 2.85 15.16 -14.14
N GLU A 193 4.16 15.36 -14.29
CA GLU A 193 4.80 15.34 -15.61
C GLU A 193 4.64 14.01 -16.33
N LYS A 194 4.82 12.89 -15.61
CA LYS A 194 4.65 11.54 -16.16
C LYS A 194 3.20 11.32 -16.57
N ILE A 195 2.23 11.66 -15.72
CA ILE A 195 0.80 11.55 -16.02
C ILE A 195 0.48 12.33 -17.29
N ASN A 196 0.90 13.58 -17.41
CA ASN A 196 0.65 14.42 -18.59
C ASN A 196 1.24 13.86 -19.91
N LYS A 197 2.35 13.09 -19.82
CA LYS A 197 3.01 12.48 -20.99
C LYS A 197 2.43 11.11 -21.36
N ALA A 198 1.79 10.44 -20.40
CA ALA A 198 1.25 9.10 -20.56
C ALA A 198 0.12 9.05 -21.59
N LYS A 199 0.08 7.95 -22.35
CA LYS A 199 -1.02 7.64 -23.26
C LYS A 199 -1.64 6.31 -22.86
N PHE A 200 -2.93 6.17 -23.10
CA PHE A 200 -3.66 4.93 -22.87
C PHE A 200 -3.03 3.77 -23.64
N ASP A 201 -2.77 2.65 -22.97
CA ASP A 201 -2.25 1.42 -23.57
C ASP A 201 -3.22 0.26 -23.31
N SER A 202 -4.00 -0.08 -24.33
CA SER A 202 -4.99 -1.16 -24.25
C SER A 202 -4.34 -2.53 -24.01
N LYS A 203 -3.12 -2.78 -24.47
CA LYS A 203 -2.44 -4.06 -24.25
C LYS A 203 -2.00 -4.20 -22.79
N LYS A 204 -1.48 -3.11 -22.21
CA LYS A 204 -1.14 -3.08 -20.78
C LYS A 204 -2.38 -3.23 -19.90
N LEU A 205 -3.50 -2.57 -20.26
CA LEU A 205 -4.78 -2.76 -19.59
C LEU A 205 -5.23 -4.24 -19.58
N GLU A 206 -5.18 -4.92 -20.72
CA GLU A 206 -5.56 -6.34 -20.82
C GLU A 206 -4.60 -7.26 -20.05
N ALA A 207 -3.30 -6.92 -20.00
CA ALA A 207 -2.35 -7.63 -19.14
C ALA A 207 -2.67 -7.42 -17.66
N PHE A 208 -3.01 -6.19 -17.28
CA PHE A 208 -3.33 -5.84 -15.90
C PHE A 208 -4.62 -6.52 -15.41
N LYS A 209 -5.67 -6.60 -16.24
CA LYS A 209 -6.90 -7.36 -15.93
C LYS A 209 -6.62 -8.84 -15.60
N LYS A 210 -5.64 -9.45 -16.27
CA LYS A 210 -5.26 -10.86 -16.03
C LYS A 210 -4.53 -11.10 -14.71
N GLU A 211 -4.04 -10.05 -14.06
CA GLU A 211 -3.43 -10.16 -12.73
C GLU A 211 -4.46 -10.46 -11.62
N GLY A 212 -5.77 -10.48 -11.95
CA GLY A 212 -6.83 -10.87 -11.01
C GLY A 212 -7.08 -9.84 -9.92
N LYS A 213 -6.72 -8.58 -10.14
CA LYS A 213 -7.11 -7.48 -9.25
C LYS A 213 -8.54 -7.07 -9.56
N ASP A 214 -9.42 -7.30 -8.60
CA ASP A 214 -10.82 -6.90 -8.67
C ASP A 214 -10.93 -5.39 -8.49
N LEU A 215 -10.97 -4.68 -9.61
CA LEU A 215 -11.10 -3.22 -9.65
C LEU A 215 -12.20 -2.93 -10.66
N ASP A 216 -13.44 -2.87 -10.17
CA ASP A 216 -14.68 -2.69 -10.94
C ASP A 216 -14.62 -1.56 -12.00
N TYR A 217 -13.78 -0.55 -11.78
CA TYR A 217 -13.64 0.60 -12.67
C TYR A 217 -12.73 0.35 -13.89
N ILE A 218 -11.84 -0.65 -13.83
CA ILE A 218 -10.90 -0.96 -14.93
C ILE A 218 -11.63 -1.49 -16.15
N GLU A 219 -12.77 -2.15 -15.96
CA GLU A 219 -13.57 -2.70 -17.05
C GLU A 219 -14.06 -1.62 -18.02
N TYR A 220 -14.28 -0.41 -17.51
CA TYR A 220 -14.78 0.73 -18.28
C TYR A 220 -13.68 1.62 -18.85
N LEU A 221 -12.41 1.37 -18.50
CA LEU A 221 -11.31 2.21 -18.94
C LEU A 221 -11.01 2.00 -20.43
N LYS A 222 -11.18 3.08 -21.19
CA LYS A 222 -11.00 3.21 -22.64
C LYS A 222 -10.24 4.49 -22.95
N ALA A 223 -9.78 4.65 -24.19
CA ALA A 223 -8.97 5.80 -24.60
C ALA A 223 -9.61 7.17 -24.31
N ASP A 224 -10.92 7.30 -24.53
CA ASP A 224 -11.71 8.50 -24.26
C ASP A 224 -11.86 8.79 -22.75
N THR A 225 -12.16 7.76 -21.95
CA THR A 225 -12.24 7.89 -20.48
C THR A 225 -10.87 8.08 -19.82
N PHE A 226 -9.79 7.58 -20.42
CA PHE A 226 -8.43 7.70 -19.89
C PHE A 226 -7.95 9.16 -19.87
N SER A 227 -8.25 9.96 -20.90
CA SER A 227 -7.90 11.38 -20.88
C SER A 227 -8.63 12.14 -19.78
N LYS A 228 -9.88 11.75 -19.48
CA LYS A 228 -10.63 12.32 -18.34
C LYS A 228 -10.01 11.94 -17.01
N LEU A 229 -9.67 10.66 -16.81
CA LEU A 229 -8.91 10.21 -15.64
C LEU A 229 -7.60 10.98 -15.50
N GLN A 230 -6.81 11.06 -16.56
CA GLN A 230 -5.50 11.72 -16.57
C GLN A 230 -5.64 13.15 -16.06
N LYS A 231 -6.67 13.88 -16.54
CA LYS A 231 -6.99 15.23 -16.09
C LYS A 231 -7.42 15.26 -14.62
N GLU A 232 -8.38 14.45 -14.20
CA GLU A 232 -8.89 14.41 -12.82
C GLU A 232 -7.76 14.08 -11.83
N PHE A 233 -6.96 13.05 -12.12
CA PHE A 233 -5.84 12.68 -11.27
C PHE A 233 -4.76 13.78 -11.23
N THR A 234 -4.47 14.42 -12.38
CA THR A 234 -3.54 15.56 -12.42
C THR A 234 -4.03 16.74 -11.59
N ASP A 235 -5.33 17.04 -11.66
CA ASP A 235 -5.93 18.15 -10.92
C ASP A 235 -5.88 17.88 -9.41
N GLU A 236 -6.18 16.66 -8.95
CA GLU A 236 -6.02 16.30 -7.54
C GLU A 236 -4.56 16.37 -7.06
N LEU A 237 -3.59 15.88 -7.85
CA LEU A 237 -2.17 16.00 -7.48
C LEU A 237 -1.72 17.46 -7.37
N LYS A 238 -2.31 18.38 -8.13
CA LYS A 238 -2.04 19.82 -8.01
C LYS A 238 -2.62 20.41 -6.73
N GLU A 239 -3.79 19.94 -6.27
CA GLU A 239 -4.36 20.36 -4.99
C GLU A 239 -3.44 19.94 -3.83
N PHE A 240 -2.90 18.71 -3.86
CA PHE A 240 -1.89 18.29 -2.88
C PHE A 240 -0.62 19.14 -2.97
N LEU A 241 -0.15 19.45 -4.18
CA LEU A 241 1.02 20.29 -4.38
C LEU A 241 0.82 21.70 -3.82
N GLU A 242 -0.36 22.31 -4.01
CA GLU A 242 -0.70 23.61 -3.42
C GLU A 242 -0.69 23.52 -1.89
N TYR A 243 -1.34 22.51 -1.31
CA TYR A 243 -1.32 22.26 0.13
C TYR A 243 0.09 22.14 0.70
N PHE A 244 0.94 21.30 0.11
CA PHE A 244 2.31 21.12 0.60
C PHE A 244 3.17 22.38 0.45
N ASN A 245 2.92 23.20 -0.58
CA ASN A 245 3.58 24.50 -0.69
C ASN A 245 3.12 25.48 0.38
N GLU A 246 1.83 25.50 0.74
CA GLU A 246 1.32 26.30 1.86
C GLU A 246 1.99 25.86 3.19
N VAL A 247 2.06 24.55 3.46
CA VAL A 247 2.75 24.02 4.64
C VAL A 247 4.22 24.42 4.65
N LEU A 248 4.91 24.29 3.52
CA LEU A 248 6.31 24.69 3.40
C LEU A 248 6.52 26.18 3.69
N ASP A 249 5.58 27.04 3.29
CA ASP A 249 5.62 28.46 3.58
C ASP A 249 5.32 28.78 5.06
N GLU A 250 4.40 28.06 5.71
CA GLU A 250 4.19 28.14 7.16
C GLU A 250 5.46 27.73 7.94
N ILE A 251 6.15 26.68 7.50
CA ILE A 251 7.45 26.26 8.07
C ILE A 251 8.48 27.38 7.94
N LYS A 252 8.62 28.01 6.76
CA LYS A 252 9.57 29.12 6.55
C LYS A 252 9.28 30.32 7.45
N LYS A 253 8.00 30.56 7.78
CA LYS A 253 7.57 31.61 8.70
C LYS A 253 7.70 31.21 10.17
N ASN A 254 8.12 29.98 10.46
CA ASN A 254 8.14 29.38 11.80
C ASN A 254 6.75 29.37 12.47
N GLU A 255 5.69 29.23 11.68
CA GLU A 255 4.30 29.23 12.16
C GLU A 255 3.82 27.84 12.65
N ILE A 256 4.57 26.78 12.33
CA ILE A 256 4.29 25.39 12.72
C ILE A 256 5.02 25.05 14.02
N LYS A 257 4.27 24.55 15.01
CA LYS A 257 4.83 24.05 16.28
C LYS A 257 5.29 22.60 16.14
N SER A 258 6.17 22.15 17.05
CA SER A 258 6.70 20.78 17.02
C SER A 258 5.62 19.70 17.09
N ASP A 259 4.60 19.89 17.94
CA ASP A 259 3.47 18.96 18.05
C ASP A 259 2.66 18.90 16.75
N ASP A 260 2.33 20.06 16.17
CA ASP A 260 1.65 20.13 14.86
C ASP A 260 2.50 19.47 13.76
N ALA A 261 3.83 19.59 13.82
CA ALA A 261 4.71 18.99 12.84
C ALA A 261 4.71 17.46 12.90
N LYS A 262 4.53 16.87 14.09
CA LYS A 262 4.39 15.42 14.23
C LYS A 262 3.11 14.92 13.56
N ASP A 263 2.00 15.59 13.80
CA ASP A 263 0.71 15.20 13.22
C ASP A 263 0.73 15.29 11.69
N LEU A 264 1.34 16.35 11.14
CA LEU A 264 1.53 16.50 9.69
C LEU A 264 2.39 15.39 9.09
N LEU A 265 3.48 14.98 9.76
CA LEU A 265 4.31 13.86 9.32
C LEU A 265 3.52 12.53 9.25
N GLU A 266 2.61 12.29 10.21
CA GLU A 266 1.75 11.10 10.19
C GLU A 266 0.74 11.15 9.03
N GLU A 267 0.15 12.32 8.77
CA GLU A 267 -0.77 12.55 7.63
C GLU A 267 -0.06 12.34 6.28
N TYR A 268 1.16 12.85 6.13
CA TYR A 268 1.96 12.75 4.91
C TYR A 268 2.20 11.30 4.50
N ASN A 269 2.44 10.40 5.47
CA ASN A 269 2.63 8.98 5.19
C ASN A 269 1.37 8.36 4.58
N GLY A 270 0.18 8.73 5.06
CA GLY A 270 -1.09 8.27 4.51
C GLY A 270 -1.30 8.75 3.06
N ILE A 271 -1.06 10.04 2.82
CA ILE A 271 -1.18 10.64 1.48
C ILE A 271 -0.17 10.00 0.51
N THR A 272 1.08 9.82 0.94
CA THR A 272 2.15 9.26 0.10
C THR A 272 1.84 7.84 -0.35
N GLU A 273 1.38 6.96 0.55
CA GLU A 273 1.01 5.59 0.19
C GLU A 273 -0.20 5.54 -0.75
N LEU A 274 -1.22 6.39 -0.53
CA LEU A 274 -2.37 6.49 -1.41
C LEU A 274 -1.97 6.95 -2.83
N ILE A 275 -1.14 7.98 -2.93
CA ILE A 275 -0.64 8.50 -4.22
C ILE A 275 0.19 7.43 -4.92
N LYS A 276 1.04 6.71 -4.19
CA LYS A 276 1.86 5.63 -4.75
C LYS A 276 1.01 4.48 -5.29
N GLU A 277 -0.05 4.08 -4.59
CA GLU A 277 -0.96 3.04 -5.05
C GLU A 277 -1.68 3.45 -6.34
N GLN A 278 -2.33 4.62 -6.34
CA GLN A 278 -3.05 5.14 -7.51
C GLN A 278 -2.13 5.35 -8.71
N PHE A 279 -0.93 5.89 -8.47
CA PHE A 279 0.06 6.10 -9.51
C PHE A 279 0.58 4.78 -10.11
N THR A 280 0.75 3.75 -9.28
CA THR A 280 1.14 2.41 -9.75
C THR A 280 0.08 1.81 -10.67
N ILE A 281 -1.20 1.97 -10.32
CA ILE A 281 -2.33 1.53 -11.16
C ILE A 281 -2.33 2.29 -12.48
N PHE A 282 -2.13 3.62 -12.44
CA PHE A 282 -2.01 4.45 -13.63
C PHE A 282 -0.88 3.97 -14.58
N GLU A 283 0.33 3.74 -14.05
CA GLU A 283 1.48 3.24 -14.85
C GLU A 283 1.23 1.86 -15.48
N LYS A 284 0.38 1.03 -14.87
CA LYS A 284 0.00 -0.28 -15.40
C LYS A 284 -0.97 -0.23 -16.57
N VAL A 285 -1.60 0.92 -16.83
CA VAL A 285 -2.57 1.09 -17.92
C VAL A 285 -2.14 2.16 -18.94
N SER A 286 -0.99 2.79 -18.72
CA SER A 286 -0.42 3.82 -19.59
C SER A 286 0.95 3.42 -20.15
N ASN A 287 1.37 4.01 -21.28
CA ASN A 287 2.71 3.83 -21.83
C ASN A 287 3.76 4.77 -21.25
#